data_AF-A0A959BSM0-F1
#
_entry.id   AF-A0A959BSM0-F1
#
_cell.length_a   1.000
_cell.length_b   1.000
_cell.length_c   1.000
_cell.angle_alpha   90.00
_cell.angle_beta   90.00
_cell.angle_gamma   90.00
#
_symmetry.space_group_name_H-M   'P 1'
#
loop_
_entity.id
_entity.type
_entity.pdbx_description
1 polymer ?
#
loop_
_entity_poly.entity_id
_entity_poly.type
_entity_poly.pdbx_seq_one_letter_code
_entity_poly.pdbx_strand_id
1 'polypeptide(L)'
;MKYLISACIITLFCCSCSLTAQQAQFSDLIQNIGSREKISLNGSWNIIIDPLENGYYNHRWQPKEDGYFQNAQMQSPSDLIEYNFDSDYQLQVPGDWNTQMD
;
A
#
# COMPACT_ATOMS: atom_id res chain seq x y z
N MET A 1 -18.63 -59.46 -2.06
CA MET A 1 -18.96 -58.30 -2.93
C MET A 1 -19.49 -57.10 -2.16
N LYS A 2 -20.58 -57.18 -1.37
CA LYS A 2 -21.15 -56.04 -0.63
C LYS A 2 -20.13 -55.32 0.28
N TYR A 3 -19.36 -56.07 1.07
CA TYR A 3 -18.34 -55.50 1.95
C TYR A 3 -17.16 -54.85 1.21
N LEU A 4 -16.87 -55.30 -0.01
CA LEU A 4 -15.81 -54.74 -0.87
C LEU A 4 -16.24 -53.40 -1.47
N ILE A 5 -17.51 -53.28 -1.85
CA ILE A 5 -18.11 -52.03 -2.33
C ILE A 5 -18.20 -51.02 -1.18
N SER A 6 -18.64 -51.44 0.00
CA SER A 6 -18.65 -50.57 1.19
C SER A 6 -17.24 -50.11 1.58
N ALA A 7 -16.22 -50.97 1.51
CA ALA A 7 -14.84 -50.58 1.77
C ALA A 7 -14.35 -49.55 0.75
N CYS A 8 -14.62 -49.74 -0.55
CA CYS A 8 -14.27 -48.75 -1.59
C CYS A 8 -14.96 -47.40 -1.37
N ILE A 9 -16.24 -47.38 -0.96
CA ILE A 9 -16.98 -46.13 -0.70
C ILE A 9 -16.39 -45.38 0.50
N ILE A 10 -16.02 -46.09 1.57
CA ILE A 10 -15.40 -45.49 2.75
C ILE A 10 -14.03 -44.90 2.40
N THR A 11 -13.22 -45.62 1.61
CA THR A 11 -11.90 -45.10 1.17
C THR A 11 -12.05 -43.88 0.26
N LEU A 12 -13.06 -43.87 -0.63
CA LEU A 12 -13.34 -42.72 -1.51
C LEU A 12 -13.78 -41.48 -0.71
N PHE A 13 -14.60 -41.69 0.33
CA PHE A 13 -15.08 -40.64 1.23
C PHE A 13 -13.97 -40.08 2.12
N CYS A 14 -13.04 -40.93 2.60
CA CYS A 14 -11.88 -40.49 3.37
C CYS A 14 -10.86 -39.71 2.51
N CYS A 15 -10.66 -40.08 1.23
CA CYS A 15 -9.75 -39.37 0.33
C CYS A 15 -10.26 -37.98 -0.10
N SER A 16 -11.56 -37.72 -0.01
CA SER A 16 -12.15 -36.42 -0.38
C SER A 16 -12.05 -35.37 0.74
N CYS A 17 -11.64 -35.74 1.95
CA CYS A 17 -11.40 -34.84 3.09
C CYS A 17 -9.98 -34.25 3.10
N SER A 18 -9.46 -33.84 1.95
CA SER A 18 -8.28 -32.98 1.93
C SER A 18 -8.72 -31.56 2.30
N LEU A 19 -8.69 -31.24 3.60
CA LEU A 19 -8.80 -29.88 4.11
C LEU A 19 -7.59 -29.08 3.61
N THR A 20 -7.72 -28.45 2.44
CA THR A 20 -6.77 -27.42 2.06
C THR A 20 -7.02 -26.23 2.99
N ALA A 21 -6.14 -26.03 3.97
CA ALA A 21 -6.13 -24.80 4.74
C ALA A 21 -5.87 -23.66 3.74
N GLN A 22 -6.86 -22.79 3.56
CA GLN A 22 -6.75 -21.64 2.68
C GLN A 22 -5.66 -20.73 3.25
N GLN A 23 -4.62 -20.49 2.47
CA GLN A 23 -3.50 -19.66 2.87
C GLN A 23 -4.04 -18.26 3.20
N ALA A 24 -3.99 -17.89 4.48
CA ALA A 24 -4.59 -16.65 4.97
C ALA A 24 -3.73 -15.46 4.53
N GLN A 25 -3.83 -15.07 3.27
CA GLN A 25 -3.10 -13.92 2.72
C GLN A 25 -3.42 -12.58 3.42
N PHE A 26 -4.43 -12.57 4.31
CA PHE A 26 -4.91 -11.38 5.01
C PHE A 26 -5.05 -11.58 6.53
N SER A 27 -4.42 -12.61 7.13
CA SER A 27 -4.50 -12.82 8.59
C SER A 27 -3.97 -11.63 9.40
N ASP A 28 -3.06 -10.86 8.81
CA ASP A 28 -2.33 -9.79 9.50
C ASP A 28 -3.01 -8.42 9.37
N LEU A 29 -4.11 -8.32 8.61
CA LEU A 29 -4.85 -7.07 8.48
C LEU A 29 -5.72 -6.79 9.72
N ILE A 30 -5.62 -5.57 10.22
CA ILE A 30 -6.45 -5.10 11.34
C ILE A 30 -7.90 -4.96 10.89
N GLN A 31 -8.77 -5.85 11.38
CA GLN A 31 -10.20 -5.81 11.08
C GLN A 31 -10.93 -4.73 11.90
N ASN A 32 -12.06 -4.26 11.33
CA ASN A 32 -12.99 -3.32 11.95
C ASN A 32 -12.31 -2.06 12.53
N ILE A 33 -11.51 -1.38 11.72
CA ILE A 33 -10.85 -0.12 12.10
C ILE A 33 -11.84 0.98 12.51
N GLY A 34 -13.11 0.86 12.12
CA GLY A 34 -14.20 1.75 12.54
C GLY A 34 -14.44 1.75 14.05
N SER A 35 -14.33 0.59 14.69
CA SER A 35 -14.61 0.40 16.13
C SER A 35 -13.35 0.42 17.02
N ARG A 36 -12.20 0.87 16.51
CA ARG A 36 -10.96 0.99 17.27
C ARG A 36 -10.69 2.43 17.66
N GLU A 37 -9.95 2.63 18.75
CA GLU A 37 -9.35 3.93 19.05
C GLU A 37 -8.36 4.29 17.94
N LYS A 38 -8.49 5.50 17.41
CA LYS A 38 -7.69 5.99 16.30
C LYS A 38 -7.55 7.49 16.36
N ILE A 39 -6.44 7.97 15.81
CA ILE A 39 -6.17 9.39 15.59
C ILE A 39 -6.28 9.60 14.09
N SER A 40 -7.11 10.55 13.68
CA SER A 40 -7.20 10.92 12.26
C SER A 40 -6.01 11.80 11.89
N LEU A 41 -5.42 11.53 10.73
CA LEU A 41 -4.43 12.40 10.08
C LEU A 41 -5.04 13.10 8.85
N ASN A 42 -6.38 13.12 8.74
CA ASN A 42 -7.08 13.81 7.67
C ASN A 42 -6.86 15.32 7.77
N GLY A 43 -6.84 16.00 6.63
CA GLY A 43 -6.66 17.45 6.54
C GLY A 43 -5.98 17.86 5.25
N SER A 44 -5.43 19.07 5.24
CA SER A 44 -4.63 19.60 4.13
C SER A 44 -3.23 19.00 4.15
N TRP A 45 -2.83 18.33 3.08
CA TRP A 45 -1.51 17.75 2.93
C TRP A 45 -0.77 18.47 1.80
N ASN A 46 0.48 18.86 2.04
CA ASN A 46 1.36 19.38 1.00
C ASN A 46 1.70 18.27 0.00
N ILE A 47 1.67 18.59 -1.29
CA ILE A 47 1.90 17.65 -2.37
C ILE A 47 2.85 18.22 -3.43
N ILE A 48 3.50 17.33 -4.17
CA ILE A 48 4.29 17.68 -5.36
C ILE A 48 3.72 16.87 -6.52
N ILE A 49 3.36 17.52 -7.62
CA ILE A 49 2.94 16.83 -8.85
C ILE A 49 4.19 16.40 -9.61
N ASP A 50 4.42 15.10 -9.72
CA ASP A 50 5.63 14.53 -10.34
C ASP A 50 5.30 13.56 -11.49
N PRO A 51 4.98 14.06 -12.70
CA PRO A 51 4.58 13.23 -13.82
C PRO A 51 5.70 12.34 -14.38
N LEU A 52 6.97 12.66 -14.07
CA LEU A 52 8.15 11.99 -14.60
C LEU A 52 8.93 11.22 -13.53
N GLU A 53 8.37 11.11 -12.32
CA GLU A 53 8.95 10.36 -11.20
C GLU A 53 10.35 10.86 -10.77
N ASN A 54 10.65 12.16 -10.93
CA ASN A 54 11.93 12.76 -10.52
C ASN A 54 12.18 12.65 -9.01
N GLY A 55 11.11 12.56 -8.22
CA GLY A 55 11.17 12.36 -6.78
C GLY A 55 11.62 10.98 -6.36
N TYR A 56 11.59 9.99 -7.27
CA TYR A 56 11.96 8.60 -6.98
C TYR A 56 13.12 8.10 -7.84
N TYR A 57 13.16 8.39 -9.14
CA TYR A 57 14.19 7.92 -10.06
C TYR A 57 15.21 9.02 -10.40
N ASN A 58 16.48 8.61 -10.54
CA ASN A 58 17.54 9.45 -11.10
C ASN A 58 17.50 9.47 -12.64
N HIS A 59 18.35 10.29 -13.26
CA HIS A 59 18.45 10.40 -14.73
C HIS A 59 18.81 9.09 -15.47
N ARG A 60 19.19 8.03 -14.74
CA ARG A 60 19.49 6.69 -15.27
C ARG A 60 18.40 5.68 -14.95
N TRP A 61 17.22 6.13 -14.51
CA TRP A 61 16.10 5.28 -14.11
C TRP A 61 16.44 4.31 -12.96
N GLN A 62 17.25 4.77 -12.01
CA GLN A 62 17.56 4.02 -10.78
C GLN A 62 16.96 4.74 -9.57
N PRO A 63 16.47 4.03 -8.55
CA PRO A 63 15.95 4.66 -7.34
C PRO A 63 16.99 5.60 -6.71
N LYS A 64 16.56 6.80 -6.35
CA LYS A 64 17.36 7.78 -5.62
C LYS A 64 17.48 7.35 -4.15
N GLU A 65 18.62 7.66 -3.53
CA GLU A 65 18.78 7.57 -2.08
C GLU A 65 18.23 8.85 -1.39
N ASP A 66 18.21 9.96 -2.14
CA ASP A 66 17.91 11.33 -1.73
C ASP A 66 16.64 11.88 -2.40
N GLY A 67 15.65 11.02 -2.65
CA GLY A 67 14.37 11.41 -3.25
C GLY A 67 13.44 12.25 -2.36
N TYR A 68 12.25 12.56 -2.87
CA TYR A 68 11.27 13.43 -2.18
C TYR A 68 10.82 12.84 -0.83
N PHE A 69 10.82 11.52 -0.70
CA PHE A 69 10.44 10.81 0.53
C PHE A 69 11.34 11.12 1.75
N GLN A 70 12.51 11.75 1.55
CA GLN A 70 13.35 12.22 2.65
C GLN A 70 12.79 13.48 3.32
N ASN A 71 11.91 14.23 2.65
CA ASN A 71 11.42 15.54 3.10
C ASN A 71 12.58 16.49 3.53
N ALA A 72 13.67 16.48 2.75
CA ALA A 72 14.81 17.33 2.99
C ALA A 72 14.47 18.80 2.71
N GLN A 73 15.02 19.69 3.53
CA GLN A 73 14.84 21.13 3.40
C GLN A 73 16.18 21.78 3.07
N MET A 74 16.18 22.72 2.13
CA MET A 74 17.36 23.50 1.77
C MET A 74 17.79 24.37 2.97
N GLN A 75 19.00 24.16 3.49
CA GLN A 75 19.60 24.95 4.56
C GLN A 75 20.51 26.05 3.99
N SER A 76 21.08 25.80 2.81
CA SER A 76 21.92 26.75 2.09
C SER A 76 21.63 26.72 0.58
N PRO A 77 21.86 27.81 -0.16
CA PRO A 77 21.72 27.82 -1.62
C PRO A 77 22.64 26.84 -2.37
N SER A 78 23.67 26.31 -1.69
CA SER A 78 24.55 25.27 -2.26
C SER A 78 24.00 23.85 -2.11
N ASP A 79 22.90 23.66 -1.37
CA ASP A 79 22.27 22.35 -1.26
C ASP A 79 21.53 22.07 -2.58
N LEU A 80 21.87 20.96 -3.24
CA LEU A 80 21.28 20.59 -4.54
C LEU A 80 19.94 19.87 -4.35
N ILE A 81 18.94 20.58 -3.86
CA ILE A 81 17.59 20.06 -3.61
C ILE A 81 16.61 20.75 -4.58
N GLU A 82 15.90 19.95 -5.38
CA GLU A 82 14.99 20.42 -6.44
C GLU A 82 13.50 20.48 -6.02
N TYR A 83 13.20 20.27 -4.73
CA TYR A 83 11.84 20.23 -4.21
C TYR A 83 11.70 20.94 -2.87
N ASN A 84 10.46 21.34 -2.54
CA ASN A 84 10.10 21.80 -1.20
C ASN A 84 8.59 21.62 -0.97
N PHE A 85 8.21 20.69 -0.09
CA PHE A 85 6.80 20.47 0.25
C PHE A 85 6.14 21.68 0.92
N ASP A 86 6.87 22.48 1.70
CA ASP A 86 6.28 23.57 2.50
C ASP A 86 5.77 24.75 1.67
N SER A 87 6.29 24.89 0.45
CA SER A 87 5.90 25.94 -0.51
C SER A 87 4.99 25.45 -1.63
N ASP A 88 4.62 24.18 -1.64
CA ASP A 88 3.91 23.55 -2.77
C ASP A 88 2.39 23.51 -2.56
N TYR A 89 1.66 22.96 -3.54
CA TYR A 89 0.21 22.80 -3.49
C TYR A 89 -0.24 21.95 -2.31
N GLN A 90 -1.52 22.11 -1.94
CA GLN A 90 -2.16 21.29 -0.92
C GLN A 90 -3.38 20.57 -1.48
N LEU A 91 -3.57 19.33 -1.01
CA LEU A 91 -4.79 18.55 -1.24
C LEU A 91 -5.47 18.22 0.09
N GLN A 92 -6.80 18.24 0.09
CA GLN A 92 -7.59 17.68 1.18
C GLN A 92 -7.55 16.15 1.12
N VAL A 93 -7.20 15.54 2.25
CA VAL A 93 -7.17 14.10 2.45
C VAL A 93 -8.18 13.72 3.55
N PRO A 94 -9.17 12.85 3.27
CA PRO A 94 -9.45 12.19 2.00
C PRO A 94 -10.18 13.10 1.00
N GLY A 95 -9.90 12.88 -0.28
CA GLY A 95 -10.55 13.51 -1.42
C GLY A 95 -9.81 13.13 -2.70
N ASP A 96 -10.49 13.02 -3.84
CA ASP A 96 -9.79 12.83 -5.10
C ASP A 96 -9.08 14.11 -5.53
N TRP A 97 -7.93 14.00 -6.20
CA TRP A 97 -7.17 15.15 -6.68
C TRP A 97 -7.82 15.85 -7.88
N ASN A 98 -8.72 15.17 -8.60
CA ASN A 98 -9.21 15.59 -9.92
C ASN A 98 -10.21 16.74 -9.79
N THR A 99 -10.94 16.79 -8.68
CA THR A 99 -11.94 17.82 -8.39
C THR A 99 -11.42 18.91 -7.45
N GLN A 100 -10.14 18.84 -7.05
CA GLN A 100 -9.52 19.79 -6.12
C GLN A 100 -8.53 20.76 -6.80
N MET A 101 -8.12 20.46 -8.03
CA MET A 101 -7.22 21.28 -8.82
C MET A 101 -7.91 21.64 -10.14
N ASP A 102 -8.36 22.89 -10.24
CA ASP A 102 -8.98 23.49 -11.45
C ASP A 102 -7.96 24.35 -12.22
#